data_AF-A0A8T3SDH6-F1
#
_entry.id   AF-A0A8T3SDH6-F1
#
_cell.length_a   1.000
_cell.length_b   1.000
_cell.length_c   1.000
_cell.angle_alpha   90.00
_cell.angle_beta   90.00
_cell.angle_gamma   90.00
#
_symmetry.space_group_name_H-M   'P 1'
#
loop_
_entity.id
_entity.type
_entity.pdbx_description
1 polymer ?
#
loop_
_entity_poly.entity_id
_entity_poly.type
_entity_poly.pdbx_seq_one_letter_code
_entity_poly.pdbx_strand_id
1 'polypeptide(L)'
;MYTEGFDQLFKINKNLTTPLNDATRLAAEICRRNAQKNLELVGENVLLFTNQLKRLSEIRQPQDLLYLQKNAMTEGLAIGMDTLQKVINLSMENIASMTKLYETVKAPATSLVAKVARTADAQIKKTVTRKTKTTVKKSRGKKAQRKK
;
A
#
# COMPACT_ATOMS: atom_id res chain seq x y z
N MET A 1 -7.57 -6.21 -28.00
CA MET A 1 -6.26 -5.66 -28.42
C MET A 1 -5.61 -4.72 -27.39
N TYR A 2 -6.09 -4.66 -26.14
CA TYR A 2 -5.49 -3.86 -25.05
C TYR A 2 -4.52 -4.67 -24.15
N THR A 3 -4.46 -5.98 -24.32
CA THR A 3 -3.71 -6.92 -23.46
C THR A 3 -2.24 -7.07 -23.86
N GLU A 4 -1.91 -6.99 -25.14
CA GLU A 4 -0.54 -7.23 -25.64
C GLU A 4 0.47 -6.14 -25.22
N GLY A 5 0.03 -4.88 -25.10
CA GLY A 5 0.87 -3.78 -24.60
C GLY A 5 1.12 -3.85 -23.10
N PHE A 6 0.17 -4.39 -22.34
CA PHE A 6 0.27 -4.58 -20.89
C PHE A 6 1.26 -5.70 -20.55
N ASP A 7 1.21 -6.80 -21.29
CA ASP A 7 2.12 -7.93 -21.15
C ASP A 7 3.57 -7.57 -21.51
N GLN A 8 3.77 -6.69 -22.49
CA GLN A 8 5.10 -6.15 -22.80
C GLN A 8 5.62 -5.24 -21.68
N LEU A 9 4.76 -4.46 -21.02
CA LEU A 9 5.16 -3.61 -19.88
C LEU A 9 5.64 -4.44 -18.68
N PHE A 10 4.98 -5.56 -18.40
CA PHE A 10 5.36 -6.50 -17.34
C PHE A 10 6.63 -7.30 -17.69
N LYS A 11 6.81 -7.71 -18.95
CA LYS A 11 7.99 -8.46 -19.41
C LYS A 11 9.25 -7.60 -19.57
N ILE A 12 9.10 -6.30 -19.87
CA ILE A 12 10.24 -5.40 -20.15
C ILE A 12 10.86 -4.83 -18.87
N ASN A 13 10.17 -4.83 -17.72
CA ASN A 13 10.68 -4.16 -16.53
C ASN A 13 10.65 -5.02 -15.26
N LYS A 14 11.66 -5.90 -15.14
CA LYS A 14 11.97 -6.63 -13.88
C LYS A 14 12.06 -5.72 -12.65
N ASN A 15 12.39 -4.44 -12.86
CA ASN A 15 12.49 -3.42 -11.80
C ASN A 15 11.14 -2.97 -11.23
N LEU A 16 10.00 -3.42 -11.78
CA LEU A 16 8.64 -3.13 -11.27
C LEU A 16 7.93 -4.37 -10.74
N THR A 17 8.23 -5.54 -11.29
CA THR A 17 7.66 -6.82 -10.82
C THR A 17 8.18 -7.18 -9.43
N THR A 18 9.46 -6.95 -9.15
CA THR A 18 10.04 -7.21 -7.83
C THR A 18 9.45 -6.31 -6.73
N PRO A 19 9.38 -4.98 -6.88
CA PRO A 19 8.74 -4.13 -5.87
C PRO A 19 7.24 -4.40 -5.69
N LEU A 20 6.53 -4.83 -6.74
CA LEU A 20 5.13 -5.20 -6.64
C LEU A 20 4.95 -6.48 -5.79
N ASN A 21 5.80 -7.49 -6.01
CA ASN A 21 5.82 -8.69 -5.17
C ASN A 21 6.20 -8.37 -3.72
N ASP A 22 7.19 -7.48 -3.52
CA ASP A 22 7.57 -7.00 -2.17
C ASP A 22 6.41 -6.24 -1.50
N ALA A 23 5.62 -5.47 -2.26
CA ALA A 23 4.42 -4.80 -1.77
C ALA A 23 3.35 -5.79 -1.32
N THR A 24 3.07 -6.82 -2.12
CA THR A 24 2.10 -7.87 -1.77
C THR A 24 2.56 -8.64 -0.53
N ARG A 25 3.86 -8.98 -0.43
CA ARG A 25 4.42 -9.64 0.75
C ARG A 25 4.31 -8.75 1.99
N LEU A 26 4.66 -7.47 1.87
CA LEU A 26 4.57 -6.51 2.98
C LEU A 26 3.12 -6.35 3.46
N ALA A 27 2.16 -6.26 2.54
CA ALA A 27 0.74 -6.18 2.89
C ALA A 27 0.28 -7.43 3.68
N ALA A 28 0.68 -8.63 3.25
CA ALA A 28 0.39 -9.86 3.98
C ALA A 28 1.04 -9.87 5.37
N GLU A 29 2.29 -9.41 5.50
CA GLU A 29 2.99 -9.30 6.78
C GLU A 29 2.34 -8.30 7.74
N ILE A 30 1.89 -7.14 7.23
CA ILE A 30 1.14 -6.14 8.02
C ILE A 30 -0.16 -6.75 8.53
N CYS A 31 -0.94 -7.40 7.64
CA CYS A 31 -2.16 -8.09 8.04
C CYS A 31 -1.91 -9.15 9.10
N ARG A 32 -0.85 -9.96 8.95
CA ARG A 32 -0.48 -10.98 9.93
C ARG A 32 -0.11 -10.39 11.29
N ARG A 33 0.72 -9.33 11.30
CA ARG A 33 1.10 -8.62 12.54
C ARG A 33 -0.12 -8.03 13.25
N ASN A 34 -1.02 -7.39 12.52
CA ASN A 34 -2.24 -6.82 13.08
C ASN A 34 -3.18 -7.91 13.63
N ALA A 35 -3.35 -9.01 12.89
CA ALA A 35 -4.17 -10.14 13.35
C ALA A 35 -3.62 -10.77 14.62
N GLN A 36 -2.30 -10.99 14.68
CA GLN A 36 -1.63 -11.50 15.88
C GLN A 36 -1.82 -10.54 17.06
N LYS A 37 -1.65 -9.22 16.84
CA LYS A 37 -1.82 -8.25 17.91
C LYS A 37 -3.26 -8.18 18.43
N ASN A 38 -4.25 -8.31 17.54
CA ASN A 38 -5.65 -8.37 17.96
C ASN A 38 -5.94 -9.61 18.80
N LEU A 39 -5.37 -10.76 18.47
CA LEU A 39 -5.52 -11.98 19.28
C LEU A 39 -4.88 -11.82 20.67
N GLU A 40 -3.70 -11.20 20.75
CA GLU A 40 -3.06 -10.87 22.02
C GLU A 40 -3.97 -9.96 22.88
N LEU A 41 -4.53 -8.90 22.30
CA LEU A 41 -5.43 -7.99 23.02
C LEU A 41 -6.71 -8.68 23.50
N VAL A 42 -7.28 -9.57 22.70
CA VAL A 42 -8.44 -10.39 23.13
C VAL A 42 -8.05 -11.28 24.31
N GLY A 43 -6.88 -11.93 24.25
CA GLY A 43 -6.38 -12.76 25.35
C GLY A 43 -6.15 -11.96 26.64
N GLU A 44 -5.50 -10.80 26.55
CA GLU A 44 -5.28 -9.88 27.67
C GLU A 44 -6.62 -9.42 28.29
N ASN A 45 -7.60 -9.05 27.46
CA ASN A 45 -8.93 -8.63 27.91
C ASN A 45 -9.70 -9.76 28.63
N VAL A 46 -9.63 -10.99 28.11
CA VAL A 46 -10.27 -12.15 28.75
C VAL A 46 -9.64 -12.42 30.12
N LEU A 47 -8.30 -12.39 30.21
CA LEU A 47 -7.59 -12.57 31.47
C LEU A 47 -7.99 -11.51 32.51
N LEU A 48 -8.04 -10.25 32.08
CA LEU A 48 -8.50 -9.13 32.91
C LEU A 48 -9.92 -9.32 33.40
N PHE A 49 -10.83 -9.66 32.50
CA PHE A 49 -12.22 -9.92 32.85
C PHE A 49 -12.34 -11.05 33.87
N THR A 50 -11.65 -12.17 33.66
CA THR A 50 -11.63 -13.29 34.61
C THR A 50 -11.06 -12.88 35.98
N ASN A 51 -9.99 -12.09 36.01
CA ASN A 51 -9.42 -11.58 37.26
C ASN A 51 -10.39 -10.64 38.00
N GLN A 52 -11.09 -9.76 37.29
CA GLN A 52 -12.10 -8.88 37.90
C GLN A 52 -13.30 -9.68 38.42
N LEU A 53 -13.76 -10.70 37.70
CA LEU A 53 -14.80 -11.61 38.18
C LEU A 53 -14.39 -12.37 39.44
N LYS A 54 -13.14 -12.83 39.51
CA LYS A 54 -12.63 -13.49 40.71
C LYS A 54 -12.64 -12.54 41.91
N ARG A 55 -12.14 -11.31 41.75
CA ARG A 55 -12.15 -10.29 42.80
C ARG A 55 -13.56 -9.90 43.23
N LEU A 56 -14.50 -9.84 42.28
CA LEU A 56 -15.91 -9.60 42.55
C LEU A 56 -16.51 -10.72 43.41
N SER A 57 -16.15 -11.98 43.17
CA SER A 57 -16.64 -13.13 43.95
C SER A 57 -16.12 -13.17 45.40
N GLU A 58 -15.05 -12.43 45.71
CA GLU A 58 -14.42 -12.37 47.04
C GLU A 58 -14.97 -11.22 47.91
N ILE A 59 -15.86 -10.38 47.38
CA ILE A 59 -16.46 -9.26 48.11
C ILE A 59 -17.33 -9.75 49.26
N ARG A 60 -17.11 -9.19 50.46
CA ARG A 60 -17.88 -9.52 51.66
C ARG A 60 -18.62 -8.31 52.22
N GLN A 61 -18.21 -7.10 51.86
CA GLN A 61 -18.80 -5.86 52.34
C GLN A 61 -19.00 -4.85 51.20
N PRO A 62 -19.99 -3.95 51.30
CA PRO A 62 -20.23 -2.92 50.28
C PRO A 62 -19.04 -1.99 50.02
N GLN A 63 -18.23 -1.69 51.04
CA GLN A 63 -16.99 -0.92 50.87
C GLN A 63 -15.96 -1.62 49.96
N ASP A 64 -15.91 -2.95 49.96
CA ASP A 64 -14.99 -3.71 49.11
C ASP A 64 -15.35 -3.54 47.63
N LEU A 65 -16.65 -3.38 47.32
CA LEU A 65 -17.13 -3.11 45.97
C LEU A 65 -16.66 -1.75 45.46
N LEU A 66 -16.76 -0.70 46.28
CA LEU A 66 -16.28 0.63 45.93
C LEU A 66 -14.76 0.64 45.71
N TYR A 67 -14.03 -0.09 46.55
CA TYR A 67 -12.58 -0.23 46.41
C TYR A 67 -12.20 -1.00 45.14
N LEU A 68 -12.94 -2.08 44.83
CA LEU A 68 -12.75 -2.85 43.61
C LEU A 68 -13.01 -1.99 42.37
N GLN A 69 -14.10 -1.22 42.34
CA GLN A 69 -14.44 -0.34 41.21
C GLN A 69 -13.35 0.70 40.97
N LYS A 70 -12.86 1.35 42.03
CA LYS A 70 -11.77 2.34 41.94
C LYS A 70 -10.49 1.70 41.39
N ASN A 71 -10.12 0.52 41.89
CA ASN A 71 -8.91 -0.18 41.45
C ASN A 71 -9.05 -0.65 39.99
N ALA A 72 -10.19 -1.21 39.61
CA ALA A 72 -10.48 -1.62 38.25
C ALA A 72 -10.40 -0.46 37.25
N MET A 73 -10.90 0.74 37.62
CA MET A 73 -10.75 1.94 36.78
C MET A 73 -9.28 2.37 36.63
N THR A 74 -8.51 2.33 37.71
CA THR A 74 -7.10 2.75 37.71
C THR A 74 -6.24 1.77 36.89
N GLU A 75 -6.42 0.47 37.12
CA GLU A 75 -5.78 -0.60 36.35
C GLU A 75 -6.19 -0.51 34.87
N GLY A 76 -7.48 -0.32 34.58
CA GLY A 76 -8.00 -0.19 33.22
C GLY A 76 -7.40 1.00 32.46
N LEU A 77 -7.19 2.14 33.12
CA LEU A 77 -6.51 3.29 32.52
C LEU A 77 -5.04 2.99 32.19
N ALA A 78 -4.32 2.36 33.12
CA ALA A 78 -2.91 1.99 32.91
C ALA A 78 -2.75 1.00 31.75
N ILE A 79 -3.60 -0.03 31.71
CA ILE A 79 -3.61 -1.04 30.63
C ILE A 79 -4.02 -0.41 29.30
N GLY A 80 -5.00 0.51 29.31
CA GLY A 80 -5.42 1.24 28.13
C GLY A 80 -4.29 2.10 27.55
N MET A 81 -3.53 2.78 28.39
CA MET A 81 -2.36 3.55 27.96
C MET A 81 -1.25 2.66 27.39
N ASP A 82 -0.93 1.54 28.03
CA ASP A 82 0.04 0.57 27.53
C ASP A 82 -0.38 -0.02 26.17
N THR A 83 -1.66 -0.38 26.05
CA THR A 83 -2.26 -0.86 24.79
C THR A 83 -2.15 0.17 23.68
N LEU A 84 -2.49 1.43 23.97
CA LEU A 84 -2.38 2.53 23.02
C LEU A 84 -0.92 2.70 22.55
N GLN A 85 0.04 2.66 23.47
CA GLN A 85 1.45 2.75 23.13
C GLN A 85 1.90 1.60 22.21
N LYS A 86 1.48 0.37 22.50
CA LYS A 86 1.74 -0.81 21.65
C LYS A 86 1.18 -0.61 20.24
N VAL A 87 -0.05 -0.11 20.11
CA VAL A 87 -0.69 0.16 18.80
C VAL A 87 0.03 1.26 18.04
N ILE A 88 0.44 2.34 18.72
CA ILE A 88 1.22 3.42 18.11
C ILE A 88 2.56 2.89 17.57
N ASN A 89 3.29 2.11 18.37
CA ASN A 89 4.57 1.54 17.96
C ASN A 89 4.44 0.62 16.73
N LEU A 90 3.43 -0.27 16.73
CA LEU A 90 3.15 -1.14 15.59
C LEU A 90 2.78 -0.33 14.33
N SER A 91 2.00 0.74 14.51
CA SER A 91 1.63 1.64 13.41
C SER A 91 2.84 2.37 12.84
N MET A 92 3.76 2.85 13.68
CA MET A 92 5.02 3.45 13.24
C MET A 92 5.90 2.47 12.47
N GLU A 93 5.99 1.22 12.92
CA GLU A 93 6.73 0.16 12.22
C GLU A 93 6.13 -0.15 10.84
N ASN A 94 4.81 -0.21 10.75
CA ASN A 94 4.09 -0.40 9.48
C ASN A 94 4.33 0.78 8.54
N ILE A 95 4.26 2.03 9.04
CA ILE A 95 4.54 3.23 8.25
C ILE A 95 5.98 3.23 7.75
N ALA A 96 6.96 2.93 8.61
CA ALA A 96 8.38 2.87 8.22
C ALA A 96 8.60 1.83 7.10
N SER A 97 7.96 0.67 7.21
CA SER A 97 8.04 -0.39 6.19
C SER A 97 7.44 0.06 4.86
N MET A 98 6.29 0.75 4.89
CA MET A 98 5.64 1.30 3.69
C MET A 98 6.45 2.42 3.05
N THR A 99 7.05 3.31 3.85
CA THR A 99 7.92 4.39 3.36
C THR A 99 9.15 3.82 2.66
N LYS A 100 9.79 2.79 3.24
CA LYS A 100 10.93 2.11 2.61
C LYS A 100 10.56 1.50 1.26
N LEU A 101 9.39 0.86 1.16
CA LEU A 101 8.88 0.33 -0.10
C LEU A 101 8.55 1.43 -1.11
N TYR A 102 8.02 2.56 -0.67
CA TYR A 102 7.75 3.71 -1.55
C TYR A 102 9.05 4.26 -2.15
N GLU A 103 10.11 4.38 -1.36
CA GLU A 103 11.42 4.84 -1.84
C GLU A 103 12.03 3.90 -2.89
N THR A 104 11.87 2.58 -2.73
CA THR A 104 12.37 1.61 -3.72
C THR A 104 11.59 1.63 -5.03
N VAL A 105 10.31 2.04 -5.02
CA VAL A 105 9.45 2.12 -6.21
C VAL A 105 9.56 3.47 -6.93
N LYS A 106 9.78 4.56 -6.19
CA LYS A 106 9.73 5.94 -6.72
C LYS A 106 10.65 6.14 -7.92
N ALA A 107 11.94 5.83 -7.80
CA ALA A 107 12.91 6.06 -8.86
C ALA A 107 12.66 5.18 -10.12
N PRO A 108 12.41 3.86 -10.01
CA PRO A 108 12.02 3.02 -11.14
C PRO A 108 10.77 3.53 -11.86
N ALA A 109 9.73 3.92 -11.11
CA ALA A 109 8.47 4.40 -11.65
C ALA A 109 8.67 5.72 -12.43
N THR A 110 9.39 6.69 -11.87
CA THR A 110 9.70 7.95 -12.57
C THR A 110 10.50 7.71 -13.85
N SER A 111 11.48 6.80 -13.83
CA SER A 111 12.27 6.49 -15.02
C SER A 111 11.44 5.80 -16.11
N LEU A 112 10.50 4.93 -15.73
CA LEU A 112 9.61 4.26 -16.67
C LEU A 112 8.68 5.26 -17.36
N VAL A 113 8.06 6.16 -16.60
CA VAL A 113 7.19 7.22 -17.14
C VAL A 113 7.94 8.06 -18.16
N ALA A 114 9.18 8.47 -17.84
CA ALA A 114 10.03 9.21 -18.77
C ALA A 114 10.36 8.41 -20.04
N LYS A 115 10.65 7.10 -19.91
CA LYS A 115 10.95 6.23 -21.05
C LYS A 115 9.74 6.02 -21.96
N VAL A 116 8.55 5.81 -21.38
CA VAL A 116 7.28 5.69 -22.12
C VAL A 116 6.97 6.99 -22.85
N ALA A 117 7.09 8.14 -22.18
CA ALA A 117 6.87 9.45 -22.79
C ALA A 117 7.79 9.69 -24.01
N ARG A 118 9.09 9.38 -23.89
CA ARG A 118 10.04 9.50 -25.01
C ARG A 118 9.70 8.56 -26.17
N THR A 119 9.25 7.35 -25.87
CA THR A 119 8.90 6.35 -26.89
C THR A 119 7.63 6.74 -27.64
N ALA A 120 6.63 7.27 -26.93
CA ALA A 120 5.41 7.81 -27.51
C ALA A 120 5.70 9.02 -28.41
N ASP A 121 6.54 9.98 -27.97
CA ASP A 121 6.94 11.13 -28.78
C ASP A 121 7.68 10.71 -30.07
N ALA A 122 8.57 9.72 -29.98
CA ALA A 122 9.26 9.16 -31.15
C ALA A 122 8.30 8.47 -32.14
N GLN A 123 7.30 7.73 -31.64
CA GLN A 123 6.25 7.09 -32.46
C GLN A 123 5.38 8.14 -33.16
N ILE A 124 4.99 9.21 -32.46
CA ILE A 124 4.23 10.33 -33.01
C ILE A 124 5.04 11.03 -34.12
N LYS A 125 6.31 11.38 -33.87
CA LYS A 125 7.21 11.99 -34.87
C LYS A 125 7.38 11.13 -36.11
N LYS A 126 7.57 9.82 -35.97
CA LYS A 126 7.63 8.89 -37.10
C LYS A 126 6.33 8.86 -37.90
N THR A 127 5.19 8.84 -37.21
CA THR A 127 3.85 8.79 -37.84
C THR A 127 3.53 10.08 -38.58
N VAL A 128 3.84 11.24 -37.99
CA VAL A 128 3.69 12.55 -38.63
C VAL A 128 4.58 12.64 -39.87
N THR A 129 5.87 12.32 -39.75
CA THR A 129 6.81 12.37 -40.88
C THR A 129 6.38 11.44 -42.04
N ARG A 130 5.85 10.26 -41.71
CA ARG A 130 5.34 9.31 -42.70
C ARG A 130 4.10 9.88 -43.40
N LYS A 131 3.14 10.44 -42.67
CA LYS A 131 1.96 11.11 -43.25
C LYS A 131 2.36 12.29 -44.14
N THR A 132 3.29 13.15 -43.71
CA THR A 132 3.75 14.29 -44.51
C THR A 132 4.41 13.86 -45.82
N LYS A 133 5.27 12.81 -45.80
CA LYS A 133 5.87 12.26 -47.02
C LYS A 133 4.82 11.68 -47.99
N THR A 134 3.78 11.03 -47.48
CA THR A 134 2.69 10.48 -48.31
C THR A 134 1.84 11.59 -48.95
N THR A 135 1.55 12.66 -48.21
CA THR A 135 0.81 13.82 -48.72
C THR A 135 1.60 14.57 -49.80
N VAL A 136 2.91 14.74 -49.61
CA VAL A 136 3.80 15.38 -50.60
C VAL A 136 3.96 14.52 -51.87
N LYS A 137 4.00 13.18 -51.76
CA LYS A 137 3.97 12.31 -52.95
C LYS A 137 2.64 12.41 -53.71
N LYS A 138 1.51 12.43 -53.00
CA LYS A 138 0.18 12.59 -53.63
C LYS A 138 0.00 13.93 -54.33
N SER A 139 0.51 15.02 -53.77
CA SER A 139 0.43 16.35 -54.39
C SER A 139 1.34 16.51 -55.61
N ARG A 140 2.54 15.88 -55.61
CA ARG A 140 3.44 15.83 -56.78
C ARG A 140 2.88 14.98 -57.92
N GLY A 141 2.26 13.83 -57.62
CA GLY A 141 1.59 12.99 -58.63
C GLY A 141 0.43 13.69 -59.33
N LYS A 142 -0.40 14.44 -58.60
CA LYS A 142 -1.50 15.26 -59.17
C LYS A 142 -1.00 16.42 -60.04
N LYS A 143 0.16 17.03 -59.73
CA LYS A 143 0.75 18.08 -60.57
C LYS A 143 1.35 17.54 -61.87
N ALA A 144 1.86 16.30 -61.88
CA ALA A 144 2.39 15.66 -63.09
C ALA A 144 1.29 15.25 -64.08
N GLN A 145 0.09 14.89 -63.60
CA GLN A 145 -1.06 14.57 -64.46
C GLN A 145 -1.75 15.80 -65.07
N ARG A 146 -1.52 17.01 -64.55
CA ARG A 146 -2.09 18.27 -65.10
C ARG A 146 -1.24 18.93 -66.19
N LYS A 147 -0.09 18.33 -66.56
CA LYS A 147 0.85 18.85 -67.58
C LYS A 147 0.93 17.97 -68.85
N LYS A 148 0.03 17.01 -69.00
CA LYS A 148 -0.25 16.30 -70.26
C LYS A 148 -1.66 16.66 -70.68
#